data_AF-A0A924EM38-F1
#
_entry.id   AF-A0A924EM38-F1
#
_cell.length_a   1.000
_cell.length_b   1.000
_cell.length_c   1.000
_cell.angle_alpha   90.00
_cell.angle_beta   90.00
_cell.angle_gamma   90.00
#
_symmetry.space_group_name_H-M   'P 1'
#
loop_
_entity.id
_entity.type
_entity.pdbx_description
1 polymer ?
#
loop_
_entity_poly.entity_id
_entity_poly.type
_entity_poly.pdbx_seq_one_letter_code
_entity_poly.pdbx_strand_id
1 'polypeptide(L)'
;MPTAKYAGYAEEALKPFTEKLCNEYYNSIEILSNNAKRQAERVTTLESETTASEYAQLCCAIIDDLKKHLNERKQKFIPYIHQLTEKAAANHDCTACTGRCKLRHDMQVMELNESNEAAKKVLHRLQLATLPLYSQTRVPDEYRILRNRMAIIEMNMTELFFLERSYLIPKVIDAQKTINAGNS
;
A
#
# COMPACT_ATOMS: atom_id res chain seq x y z
N MET A 1 -10.34 -13.23 -13.72
CA MET A 1 -9.69 -14.51 -13.38
C MET A 1 -8.31 -14.22 -12.84
N PRO A 2 -7.85 -14.85 -11.75
CA PRO A 2 -6.46 -14.71 -11.31
C PRO A 2 -5.56 -15.28 -12.40
N THR A 3 -4.62 -14.48 -12.91
CA THR A 3 -3.57 -14.95 -13.81
C THR A 3 -2.69 -15.98 -13.11
N ALA A 4 -2.07 -16.91 -13.86
CA ALA A 4 -1.16 -17.94 -13.32
C ALA A 4 -0.09 -17.38 -12.33
N LYS A 5 0.28 -16.10 -12.48
CA LYS A 5 1.16 -15.34 -11.59
C LYS A 5 0.73 -15.36 -10.10
N TYR A 6 -0.57 -15.45 -9.80
CA TYR A 6 -1.10 -15.24 -8.44
C TYR A 6 -1.67 -16.51 -7.79
N ALA A 7 -1.62 -17.66 -8.46
CA ALA A 7 -2.23 -18.90 -7.97
C ALA A 7 -1.61 -19.36 -6.63
N GLY A 8 -0.29 -19.20 -6.47
CA GLY A 8 0.42 -19.61 -5.25
C GLY A 8 0.06 -18.81 -3.99
N TYR A 9 -0.50 -17.60 -4.13
CA TYR A 9 -0.84 -16.74 -2.98
C TYR A 9 -2.08 -17.22 -2.21
N ALA A 10 -2.94 -18.02 -2.82
CA ALA A 10 -4.10 -18.60 -2.14
C ALA A 10 -3.66 -19.58 -1.04
N GLU A 11 -2.64 -20.40 -1.31
CA GLU A 11 -2.17 -21.47 -0.42
C GLU A 11 -1.12 -20.99 0.59
N GLU A 12 -0.48 -19.85 0.34
CA GLU A 12 0.55 -19.30 1.22
C GLU A 12 -0.01 -18.89 2.60
N ALA A 13 0.68 -19.27 3.68
CA ALA A 13 0.26 -18.91 5.03
C ALA A 13 0.32 -17.38 5.27
N LEU A 14 -0.50 -16.87 6.20
CA LEU A 14 -0.66 -15.43 6.42
C LEU A 14 0.67 -14.71 6.74
N LYS A 15 1.49 -15.26 7.65
CA LYS A 15 2.76 -14.66 8.04
C LYS A 15 3.75 -14.54 6.86
N PRO A 16 4.15 -15.63 6.17
CA PRO A 16 5.09 -15.53 5.06
C PRO A 16 4.56 -14.65 3.93
N PHE A 17 3.25 -14.70 3.63
CA PHE A 17 2.65 -13.81 2.64
C PHE A 17 2.76 -12.33 3.04
N THR A 18 2.56 -12.00 4.31
CA THR A 18 2.71 -10.63 4.83
C THR A 18 4.16 -10.14 4.76
N GLU A 19 5.11 -10.99 5.13
CA GLU A 19 6.55 -10.69 5.04
C GLU A 19 6.96 -10.47 3.58
N LYS A 20 6.42 -11.27 2.66
CA LYS A 20 6.61 -11.11 1.22
C LYS A 20 6.08 -9.76 0.72
N LEU A 21 4.85 -9.38 1.07
CA LEU A 21 4.30 -8.06 0.73
C LEU A 21 5.16 -6.91 1.30
N CYS A 22 5.69 -7.07 2.51
CA CYS A 22 6.57 -6.09 3.11
C CYS A 22 7.85 -5.89 2.31
N ASN A 23 8.51 -6.99 1.96
CA ASN A 23 9.79 -6.96 1.28
C ASN A 23 9.66 -6.56 -0.19
N GLU A 24 8.72 -7.17 -0.91
CA GLU A 24 8.59 -7.00 -2.36
C GLU A 24 7.85 -5.72 -2.73
N TYR A 25 6.86 -5.29 -1.94
CA TYR A 25 6.01 -4.15 -2.27
C TYR A 25 6.23 -2.96 -1.33
N TYR A 26 5.95 -3.08 -0.03
CA TYR A 26 5.97 -1.89 0.84
C TYR A 26 7.36 -1.23 0.92
N ASN A 27 8.44 -2.00 0.96
CA ASN A 27 9.82 -1.48 0.95
C ASN A 27 10.19 -0.92 -0.43
N SER A 28 9.91 -1.66 -1.51
CA SER A 28 10.20 -1.23 -2.88
C SER A 28 9.50 0.09 -3.24
N ILE A 29 8.21 0.20 -2.92
CA ILE A 29 7.42 1.39 -3.22
C ILE A 29 7.91 2.58 -2.41
N GLU A 30 8.31 2.39 -1.15
CA GLU A 30 8.91 3.47 -0.34
C GLU A 30 10.21 4.00 -0.97
N ILE A 31 11.09 3.11 -1.43
CA ILE A 31 12.34 3.49 -2.11
C ILE A 31 12.02 4.24 -3.40
N LEU A 32 11.09 3.72 -4.22
CA LEU A 32 10.65 4.38 -5.46
C LEU A 32 10.07 5.77 -5.17
N SER A 33 9.27 5.89 -4.12
CA SER A 33 8.64 7.15 -3.69
C SER A 33 9.68 8.18 -3.27
N ASN A 34 10.68 7.80 -2.48
CA ASN A 34 11.77 8.71 -2.09
C ASN A 34 12.55 9.20 -3.31
N ASN A 35 12.81 8.32 -4.28
CA ASN A 35 13.51 8.69 -5.51
C ASN A 35 12.65 9.58 -6.41
N ALA A 36 11.34 9.31 -6.53
CA ALA A 36 10.42 10.14 -7.29
C ALA A 36 10.25 11.53 -6.66
N LYS A 37 10.25 11.63 -5.33
CA LYS A 37 10.15 12.92 -4.62
C LYS A 37 11.37 13.81 -4.92
N ARG A 38 12.58 13.26 -4.80
CA ARG A 38 13.81 13.98 -5.18
C ARG A 38 13.79 14.43 -6.64
N GLN A 39 13.23 13.60 -7.52
CA GLN A 39 13.08 13.93 -8.93
C GLN A 39 12.08 15.09 -9.13
N ALA A 40 10.96 15.09 -8.43
CA ALA A 40 9.97 16.16 -8.48
C ALA A 40 10.52 17.49 -7.94
N GLU A 41 11.30 17.46 -6.86
CA GLU A 41 12.01 18.63 -6.32
C GLU A 41 12.99 19.22 -7.35
N ARG A 42 13.70 18.38 -8.11
CA ARG A 42 14.57 18.82 -9.21
C ARG A 42 13.77 19.47 -10.34
N VAL A 43 12.67 18.86 -10.78
CA VAL A 43 11.80 19.44 -11.82
C VAL A 43 11.28 20.82 -11.39
N THR A 44 10.86 20.94 -10.13
CA THR A 44 10.37 22.21 -9.56
C THR A 44 11.44 23.30 -9.55
N THR A 45 12.72 22.93 -9.42
CA THR A 45 13.85 23.87 -9.34
C THR A 45 14.43 24.22 -10.72
N LEU A 46 14.46 23.26 -11.64
CA LEU A 46 15.15 23.38 -12.94
C LEU A 46 14.24 23.82 -14.08
N GLU A 47 12.95 23.47 -14.02
CA GLU A 47 12.03 23.78 -15.11
C GLU A 47 11.36 25.14 -14.91
N SER A 48 11.48 25.99 -15.93
CA SER A 48 10.80 27.30 -15.97
C SER A 48 9.34 27.21 -16.44
N GLU A 49 8.95 26.08 -17.04
CA GLU A 49 7.57 25.83 -17.47
C GLU A 49 6.65 25.59 -16.27
N THR A 50 5.63 26.44 -16.13
CA THR A 50 4.69 26.44 -14.99
C THR A 50 4.03 25.08 -14.78
N THR A 51 3.61 24.41 -15.86
CA THR A 51 2.90 23.13 -15.77
C THR A 51 3.77 21.94 -15.40
N ALA A 52 5.07 21.95 -15.77
CA ALA A 52 5.99 20.90 -15.32
C ALA A 52 6.21 21.01 -13.81
N SER A 53 6.34 22.24 -13.31
CA SER A 53 6.45 22.55 -11.89
C SER A 53 5.16 22.18 -11.11
N GLU A 54 3.98 22.52 -11.64
CA GLU A 54 2.68 22.15 -11.05
C GLU A 54 2.51 20.63 -10.95
N TYR A 55 2.83 19.90 -12.01
CA TYR A 55 2.81 18.43 -11.99
C TYR A 55 3.78 17.86 -10.95
N ALA A 56 4.99 18.43 -10.84
CA ALA A 56 5.97 17.99 -9.86
C ALA A 56 5.50 18.23 -8.41
N GLN A 57 4.91 19.38 -8.13
CA GLN A 57 4.31 19.68 -6.82
C GLN A 57 3.18 18.71 -6.47
N LEU A 58 2.32 18.40 -7.44
CA LEU A 58 1.25 17.40 -7.27
C LEU A 58 1.83 16.01 -6.99
N CYS A 59 2.88 15.61 -7.71
CA CYS A 59 3.59 14.35 -7.45
C CYS A 59 4.16 14.30 -6.03
N CYS A 60 4.78 15.38 -5.54
CA CYS A 60 5.27 15.46 -4.16
C CYS A 60 4.14 15.22 -3.14
N ALA A 61 2.99 15.88 -3.32
CA ALA A 61 1.84 15.71 -2.43
C ALA A 61 1.31 14.27 -2.43
N ILE A 62 1.18 13.67 -3.62
CA ILE A 62 0.76 12.26 -3.79
C ILE A 62 1.73 11.31 -3.10
N ILE A 63 3.03 11.52 -3.29
CA ILE A 63 4.08 10.70 -2.66
C ILE A 63 4.00 10.79 -1.13
N ASP A 64 3.79 11.99 -0.58
CA ASP A 64 3.69 12.15 0.87
C ASP A 64 2.46 11.45 1.45
N ASP A 65 1.32 11.50 0.75
CA ASP A 65 0.12 10.73 1.13
C ASP A 65 0.37 9.21 1.02
N LEU A 66 1.05 8.75 -0.04
CA LEU A 66 1.43 7.36 -0.22
C LEU A 66 2.29 6.84 0.93
N LYS A 67 3.30 7.62 1.33
CA LYS A 67 4.23 7.26 2.40
C LYS A 67 3.51 7.13 3.75
N LYS A 68 2.48 7.94 4.02
CA LYS A 68 1.64 7.78 5.22
C LYS A 68 0.97 6.40 5.22
N HIS A 69 0.38 5.99 4.09
CA HIS A 69 -0.26 4.68 3.96
C HIS A 69 0.74 3.52 4.14
N LEU A 70 1.90 3.59 3.49
CA LEU A 70 2.94 2.56 3.64
C LEU A 70 3.45 2.46 5.08
N ASN A 71 3.63 3.60 5.75
CA ASN A 71 4.06 3.63 7.13
C ASN A 71 2.99 3.05 8.07
N GLU A 72 1.71 3.34 7.82
CA GLU A 72 0.61 2.75 8.58
C GLU A 72 0.59 1.21 8.45
N ARG A 73 0.80 0.66 7.24
CA ARG A 73 0.94 -0.78 7.03
C ARG A 73 2.09 -1.36 7.87
N LYS A 74 3.27 -0.76 7.79
CA LYS A 74 4.47 -1.26 8.47
C LYS A 74 4.41 -1.16 10.00
N GLN A 75 3.93 -0.04 10.52
CA GLN A 75 4.00 0.24 11.97
C GLN A 75 2.80 -0.30 12.74
N LYS A 76 1.64 -0.48 12.09
CA LYS A 76 0.40 -0.90 12.75
C LYS A 76 -0.03 -2.29 12.32
N PHE A 77 -0.24 -2.49 11.02
CA PHE A 77 -0.91 -3.70 10.54
C PHE A 77 0.01 -4.92 10.48
N ILE A 78 1.28 -4.78 10.07
CA ILE A 78 2.22 -5.90 10.07
C ILE A 78 2.42 -6.47 11.50
N PRO A 79 2.71 -5.66 12.53
CA PRO A 79 2.81 -6.15 13.90
C PRO A 79 1.53 -6.85 14.38
N TYR A 80 0.37 -6.28 14.05
CA TYR A 80 -0.92 -6.90 14.37
C TYR A 80 -1.09 -8.27 13.70
N ILE A 81 -0.74 -8.39 12.42
CA ILE A 81 -0.81 -9.66 11.69
C ILE A 81 0.14 -10.69 12.30
N HIS A 82 1.36 -10.29 12.68
CA HIS A 82 2.29 -11.19 13.37
C HIS A 82 1.69 -11.69 14.69
N GLN A 83 1.16 -10.80 15.52
CA GLN A 83 0.49 -11.18 16.76
C GLN A 83 -0.70 -12.12 16.53
N LEU A 84 -1.47 -11.90 15.45
CA LEU A 84 -2.58 -12.76 15.08
C LEU A 84 -2.09 -14.18 14.73
N THR A 85 -1.01 -14.27 13.94
CA THR A 85 -0.41 -15.56 13.56
C THR A 85 0.20 -16.30 14.74
N GLU A 86 0.80 -15.58 15.70
CA GLU A 86 1.33 -16.16 16.94
C GLU A 86 0.22 -16.71 17.83
N LYS A 87 -0.89 -15.96 18.00
CA LYS A 87 -2.07 -16.43 18.72
C LYS A 87 -2.65 -17.69 18.09
N ALA A 88 -2.76 -17.73 16.76
CA ALA A 88 -3.26 -18.90 16.04
C ALA A 88 -2.34 -20.12 16.23
N ALA A 89 -1.02 -19.93 16.12
CA ALA A 89 -0.05 -21.00 16.35
C ALA A 89 -0.09 -21.55 17.79
N ALA A 90 -0.42 -20.71 18.76
CA ALA A 90 -0.58 -21.09 20.16
C ALA A 90 -1.96 -21.73 20.48
N ASN A 91 -2.83 -21.95 19.49
CA ASN A 91 -4.23 -22.35 19.65
C ASN A 91 -4.98 -21.47 20.67
N HIS A 92 -4.68 -20.17 20.65
CA HIS A 92 -5.25 -19.22 21.58
C HIS A 92 -6.74 -19.00 21.30
N ASP A 93 -7.57 -19.04 22.35
CA ASP A 93 -8.98 -18.68 22.28
C ASP A 93 -9.22 -17.32 22.94
N CYS A 94 -9.57 -16.31 22.14
CA CYS A 94 -9.84 -14.97 22.63
C CYS A 94 -11.10 -14.87 23.51
N THR A 95 -12.03 -15.82 23.43
CA THR A 95 -13.23 -15.85 24.30
C THR A 95 -12.89 -16.25 25.73
N ALA A 96 -11.81 -17.02 25.92
CA ALA A 96 -11.34 -17.49 27.23
C ALA A 96 -10.37 -16.52 27.92
N CYS A 97 -10.08 -15.36 27.32
CA CYS A 97 -9.19 -14.35 27.90
C CYS A 97 -9.82 -13.75 29.17
N THR A 98 -9.16 -13.95 30.31
CA THR A 98 -9.51 -13.37 31.62
C THR A 98 -9.41 -11.84 31.58
N GLY A 99 -10.52 -11.19 31.20
CA GLY A 99 -10.62 -9.74 31.04
C GLY A 99 -11.09 -9.24 29.67
N ARG A 100 -11.53 -10.14 28.76
CA ARG A 100 -11.76 -9.89 27.32
C ARG A 100 -10.44 -9.56 26.61
N CYS A 101 -10.22 -10.10 25.41
CA CYS A 101 -9.04 -9.75 24.63
C CYS A 101 -8.96 -8.21 24.48
N LYS A 102 -7.90 -7.58 24.98
CA LYS A 102 -7.75 -6.11 24.92
C LYS A 102 -7.61 -5.58 23.49
N LEU A 103 -7.32 -6.47 22.53
CA LEU A 103 -7.22 -6.15 21.11
C LEU A 103 -8.62 -6.08 20.49
N ARG A 104 -8.94 -4.93 19.92
CA ARG A 104 -10.17 -4.69 19.17
C ARG A 104 -9.99 -5.21 17.74
N HIS A 105 -10.04 -6.53 17.58
CA HIS A 105 -9.78 -7.23 16.32
C HIS A 105 -10.65 -6.74 15.16
N ASP A 106 -11.96 -6.56 15.37
CA ASP A 106 -12.86 -6.05 14.32
C ASP A 106 -12.48 -4.64 13.85
N MET A 107 -12.04 -3.77 14.78
CA MET A 107 -11.57 -2.44 14.40
C MET A 107 -10.31 -2.51 13.55
N GLN A 108 -9.40 -3.47 13.79
CA GLN A 108 -8.19 -3.59 12.95
C GLN A 108 -8.54 -3.90 11.49
N VAL A 109 -9.53 -4.75 11.24
CA VAL A 109 -9.95 -5.08 9.87
C VAL A 109 -10.72 -3.91 9.25
N MET A 110 -11.56 -3.22 10.01
CA MET A 110 -12.26 -2.02 9.55
C MET A 110 -11.26 -0.93 9.13
N GLU A 111 -10.30 -0.61 10.00
CA GLU A 111 -9.25 0.38 9.74
C GLU A 111 -8.35 -0.03 8.55
N LEU A 112 -8.06 -1.33 8.39
CA LEU A 112 -7.30 -1.83 7.24
C LEU A 112 -8.06 -1.59 5.92
N ASN A 113 -9.36 -1.87 5.90
CA ASN A 113 -10.22 -1.62 4.74
C ASN A 113 -10.35 -0.12 4.44
N GLU A 114 -10.59 0.70 5.46
CA GLU A 114 -10.67 2.17 5.31
C GLU A 114 -9.39 2.75 4.75
N SER A 115 -8.24 2.33 5.29
CA SER A 115 -6.92 2.74 4.82
C SER A 115 -6.68 2.31 3.36
N ASN A 116 -7.16 1.13 2.95
CA ASN A 116 -7.11 0.69 1.55
C ASN A 116 -7.96 1.55 0.61
N GLU A 117 -9.17 1.92 1.02
CA GLU A 117 -10.03 2.80 0.21
C GLU A 117 -9.46 4.23 0.14
N ALA A 118 -8.82 4.72 1.21
CA ALA A 118 -8.10 5.99 1.18
C ALA A 118 -6.90 5.95 0.21
N ALA A 119 -6.12 4.88 0.24
CA ALA A 119 -4.95 4.73 -0.63
C ALA A 119 -5.35 4.60 -2.12
N LYS A 120 -6.49 3.98 -2.44
CA LYS A 120 -7.05 4.02 -3.80
C LYS A 120 -7.39 5.42 -4.29
N LYS A 121 -7.89 6.31 -3.42
CA LYS A 121 -8.15 7.70 -3.79
C LYS A 121 -6.85 8.43 -4.14
N VAL A 122 -5.75 8.13 -3.44
CA VAL A 122 -4.41 8.64 -3.79
C VAL A 122 -3.98 8.16 -5.17
N LEU A 123 -4.14 6.87 -5.46
CA LEU A 123 -3.83 6.29 -6.78
C LEU A 123 -4.68 6.90 -7.90
N HIS A 124 -5.97 7.12 -7.65
CA HIS A 124 -6.86 7.75 -8.62
C HIS A 124 -6.44 9.21 -8.92
N ARG A 125 -6.04 9.97 -7.89
CA ARG A 125 -5.49 11.33 -8.07
C ARG A 125 -4.24 11.31 -8.95
N LEU A 126 -3.39 10.29 -8.80
CA LEU A 126 -2.21 10.12 -9.65
C LEU A 126 -2.58 9.87 -11.11
N GLN A 127 -3.57 9.02 -11.37
CA GLN A 127 -4.06 8.74 -12.73
C GLN A 127 -4.67 9.97 -13.41
N LEU A 128 -5.36 10.81 -12.65
CA LEU A 128 -5.89 12.07 -13.19
C LEU A 128 -4.77 13.07 -13.50
N ALA A 129 -3.70 13.06 -12.71
CA ALA A 129 -2.53 13.93 -12.90
C ALA A 129 -1.70 13.58 -14.15
N THR A 130 -1.81 12.35 -14.67
CA THR A 130 -0.99 11.86 -15.80
C THR A 130 -1.63 12.05 -17.18
N LEU A 131 -2.87 12.56 -17.25
CA LEU A 131 -3.55 12.95 -18.49
C LEU A 131 -2.72 13.99 -19.27
N PRO A 132 -2.79 14.02 -20.62
CA PRO A 132 -1.69 14.48 -21.46
C PRO A 132 -1.52 16.00 -21.39
N LEU A 133 -0.67 16.44 -20.47
CA LEU A 133 0.02 17.70 -20.58
C LEU A 133 1.07 17.55 -21.70
N TYR A 134 0.73 18.10 -22.87
CA TYR A 134 1.59 18.38 -24.03
C TYR A 134 1.91 17.23 -24.99
N SER A 135 1.13 17.13 -26.07
CA SER A 135 1.43 16.30 -27.24
C SER A 135 2.36 16.97 -28.26
N GLN A 136 2.84 18.20 -28.03
CA GLN A 136 3.55 18.99 -29.05
C GLN A 136 4.84 19.69 -28.59
N THR A 137 5.23 19.58 -27.31
CA THR A 137 6.45 20.25 -26.78
C THR A 137 7.55 19.22 -26.52
N ARG A 138 8.80 19.58 -26.85
CA ARG A 138 9.98 18.74 -26.54
C ARG A 138 10.14 18.69 -25.02
N VAL A 139 9.66 17.60 -24.42
CA VAL A 139 9.60 17.43 -22.96
C VAL A 139 11.00 17.44 -22.35
N PRO A 140 11.25 18.23 -21.29
CA PRO A 140 12.50 18.19 -20.55
C PRO A 140 12.79 16.80 -19.96
N ASP A 141 14.06 16.39 -19.96
CA ASP A 141 14.46 15.04 -19.55
C ASP A 141 14.06 14.72 -18.11
N GLU A 142 14.18 15.70 -17.20
CA GLU A 142 13.87 15.52 -15.78
C GLU A 142 12.37 15.27 -15.56
N TYR A 143 11.49 15.95 -16.32
CA TYR A 143 10.06 15.73 -16.28
C TYR A 143 9.67 14.34 -16.81
N ARG A 144 10.29 13.90 -17.91
CA ARG A 144 10.08 12.56 -18.46
C ARG A 144 10.50 11.47 -17.46
N ILE A 145 11.63 11.64 -16.79
CA ILE A 145 12.09 10.72 -15.73
C ILE A 145 11.08 10.67 -14.59
N LEU A 146 10.55 11.82 -14.15
CA LEU A 146 9.53 11.88 -13.11
C LEU A 146 8.28 11.09 -13.49
N ARG A 147 7.73 11.31 -14.69
CA ARG A 147 6.55 10.57 -15.19
C ARG A 147 6.76 9.07 -15.18
N ASN A 148 7.91 8.61 -15.66
CA ASN A 148 8.24 7.19 -15.68
C ASN A 148 8.30 6.60 -14.26
N ARG A 149 8.90 7.32 -13.31
CA ARG A 149 8.94 6.90 -11.90
C ARG A 149 7.54 6.81 -11.30
N MET A 150 6.69 7.80 -11.57
CA MET A 150 5.31 7.81 -11.09
C MET A 150 4.48 6.67 -11.70
N ALA A 151 4.65 6.36 -12.98
CA ALA A 151 3.99 5.22 -13.62
C ALA A 151 4.41 3.87 -13.00
N ILE A 152 5.70 3.71 -12.66
CA ILE A 152 6.17 2.50 -11.96
C ILE A 152 5.54 2.40 -10.57
N ILE A 153 5.47 3.51 -9.82
CA ILE A 153 4.80 3.55 -8.51
C ILE A 153 3.32 3.16 -8.67
N GLU A 154 2.62 3.73 -9.64
CA GLU A 154 1.21 3.43 -9.92
C GLU A 154 0.99 1.93 -10.17
N MET A 155 1.82 1.32 -11.02
CA MET A 155 1.75 -0.10 -11.32
C MET A 155 1.95 -0.97 -10.08
N ASN A 156 2.98 -0.67 -9.27
CA ASN A 156 3.27 -1.42 -8.05
C ASN A 156 2.17 -1.26 -7.00
N MET A 157 1.60 -0.06 -6.86
CA MET A 157 0.47 0.20 -5.95
C MET A 157 -0.80 -0.53 -6.39
N THR A 158 -1.08 -0.54 -7.68
CA THR A 158 -2.22 -1.27 -8.25
C THR A 158 -2.13 -2.75 -7.94
N GLU A 159 -0.95 -3.35 -8.14
CA GLU A 159 -0.71 -4.75 -7.83
C GLU A 159 -0.78 -5.02 -6.32
N LEU A 160 -0.14 -4.19 -5.49
CA LEU A 160 -0.20 -4.30 -4.04
C LEU A 160 -1.65 -4.30 -3.53
N PHE A 161 -2.49 -3.37 -3.99
CA PHE A 161 -3.90 -3.31 -3.58
C PHE A 161 -4.70 -4.52 -4.02
N PHE A 162 -4.42 -5.05 -5.21
CA PHE A 162 -5.01 -6.30 -5.65
C PHE A 162 -4.64 -7.44 -4.69
N LEU A 163 -3.37 -7.54 -4.30
CA LEU A 163 -2.88 -8.56 -3.38
C LEU A 163 -3.47 -8.43 -1.98
N GLU A 164 -3.54 -7.21 -1.45
CA GLU A 164 -4.10 -6.94 -0.14
C GLU A 164 -5.59 -7.30 -0.07
N ARG A 165 -6.37 -6.88 -1.08
CA ARG A 165 -7.83 -7.11 -1.11
C ARG A 165 -8.18 -8.55 -1.41
N SER A 166 -7.45 -9.20 -2.29
CA SER A 166 -7.79 -10.55 -2.77
C SER A 166 -7.24 -11.65 -1.88
N TYR A 167 -6.17 -11.38 -1.13
CA TYR A 167 -5.47 -12.41 -0.35
C TYR A 167 -5.21 -11.98 1.09
N LEU A 168 -4.61 -10.81 1.35
CA LEU A 168 -4.18 -10.44 2.70
C LEU A 168 -5.37 -10.28 3.65
N ILE A 169 -6.33 -9.42 3.31
CA ILE A 169 -7.51 -9.13 4.14
C ILE A 169 -8.32 -10.40 4.42
N PRO A 170 -8.68 -11.22 3.41
CA PRO A 170 -9.35 -12.50 3.66
C PRO A 170 -8.59 -13.39 4.63
N LYS A 171 -7.26 -13.53 4.46
CA LYS A 171 -6.43 -14.34 5.37
C LYS A 171 -6.39 -13.79 6.79
N VAL A 172 -6.40 -12.46 6.97
CA VAL A 172 -6.50 -11.83 8.29
C VAL A 172 -7.83 -12.15 8.95
N ILE A 173 -8.94 -12.05 8.21
CA ILE A 173 -10.28 -12.37 8.71
C ILE A 173 -10.36 -13.84 9.12
N ASP A 174 -9.85 -14.76 8.31
CA ASP A 174 -9.86 -16.18 8.62
C ASP A 174 -8.97 -16.51 9.83
N ALA A 175 -7.81 -15.86 9.95
CA ALA A 175 -6.97 -16.01 11.13
C ALA A 175 -7.63 -15.47 12.41
N GLN A 176 -8.43 -14.41 12.34
CA GLN A 176 -9.26 -13.96 13.46
C GLN A 176 -10.32 -14.98 13.87
N LYS A 177 -11.00 -15.61 12.89
CA LYS A 177 -11.99 -16.65 13.16
C LYS A 177 -11.35 -17.85 13.88
N THR A 178 -10.17 -18.28 13.46
CA THR A 178 -9.44 -19.41 14.05
C THR A 178 -9.14 -19.22 15.54
N ILE A 179 -8.95 -17.98 15.99
CA ILE A 179 -8.69 -17.67 17.41
C ILE A 179 -9.94 -17.16 18.16
N ASN A 180 -11.12 -17.31 17.57
CA ASN A 180 -12.40 -16.78 18.08
C ASN A 180 -12.34 -15.28 18.44
N ALA A 181 -11.61 -14.50 17.63
CA ALA A 181 -11.40 -13.06 17.84
C ALA A 181 -12.50 -12.17 17.24
N GLY A 182 -13.62 -12.74 16.81
CA GLY A 182 -14.78 -12.02 16.29
C GLY A 182 -16.06 -12.74 16.70
N ASN A 183 -16.70 -12.22 17.75
CA ASN A 183 -18.10 -12.46 18.11
C ASN A 183 -18.50 -11.39 19.12
N SER A 184 -19.01 -10.27 18.60
CA SER A 184 -19.90 -9.32 19.27
C SER A 184 -20.73 -8.64 18.20
#